data_AF-A0A3N4U7J3-F1
#
_entry.id   AF-A0A3N4U7J3-F1
#
_cell.length_a   1.000
_cell.length_b   1.000
_cell.length_c   1.000
_cell.angle_alpha   90.00
_cell.angle_beta   90.00
_cell.angle_gamma   90.00
#
_symmetry.space_group_name_H-M   'P 1'
#
loop_
_entity.id
_entity.type
_entity.pdbx_description
1 polymer ?
#
loop_
_entity_poly.entity_id
_entity_poly.type
_entity_poly.pdbx_seq_one_letter_code
_entity_poly.pdbx_strand_id
1 'polypeptide(L)'
;MKHIIPGIFAMAAIVVASNILVQFLILDGLLTWGAFAYPFAFLVTDLMNRLYGPKDARKVIYAGFVAGIICSLIGTQIMLQGEGFTYPAVALRVAVGSATAFLIAQLVDVFVFDKLRSGTWWKAPLVSSIIGSALDTAIFFSISFSQSIQVFGENADMEINWAWEATPLLLTGPDAPLWVTLALTDWCVKLALVLIALVPFRIILRRLHTDVV
;
A
#
# COMPACT_ATOMS: atom_id res chain seq x y z
N MET A 1 21.73 -10.80 8.84
CA MET A 1 20.47 -10.44 9.53
C MET A 1 20.56 -9.10 10.24
N LYS A 2 21.66 -8.80 10.97
CA LYS A 2 21.78 -7.50 11.67
C LYS A 2 21.66 -6.27 10.75
N HIS A 3 22.07 -6.39 9.48
CA HIS A 3 22.03 -5.30 8.51
C HIS A 3 20.64 -5.00 7.92
N ILE A 4 19.69 -5.94 7.99
CA ILE A 4 18.32 -5.72 7.48
C ILE A 4 17.34 -5.23 8.57
N ILE A 5 17.77 -5.21 9.83
CA ILE A 5 16.95 -4.83 10.99
C ILE A 5 16.33 -3.42 10.80
N PRO A 6 17.09 -2.38 10.38
CA PRO A 6 16.49 -1.06 10.17
C PRO A 6 15.38 -1.08 9.12
N GLY A 7 15.56 -1.85 8.04
CA GLY A 7 14.53 -2.03 7.00
C GLY A 7 13.29 -2.75 7.53
N ILE A 8 13.45 -3.79 8.34
CA ILE A 8 12.33 -4.50 8.99
C ILE A 8 11.53 -3.54 9.89
N PHE A 9 12.21 -2.78 10.75
CA PHE A 9 11.55 -1.82 11.63
C PHE A 9 10.83 -0.72 10.85
N ALA A 10 11.49 -0.14 9.84
CA ALA A 10 10.89 0.89 9.00
C ALA A 10 9.64 0.35 8.27
N MET A 11 9.75 -0.83 7.65
CA MET A 11 8.64 -1.47 6.95
C MET A 11 7.47 -1.76 7.91
N ALA A 12 7.74 -2.40 9.04
CA ALA A 12 6.69 -2.72 10.02
C ALA A 12 6.02 -1.45 10.56
N ALA A 13 6.80 -0.40 10.88
CA ALA A 13 6.26 0.87 11.35
C ALA A 13 5.38 1.54 10.29
N ILE A 14 5.81 1.56 9.02
CA ILE A 14 5.02 2.14 7.92
C ILE A 14 3.72 1.36 7.72
N VAL A 15 3.77 0.02 7.71
CA VAL A 15 2.57 -0.82 7.52
C VAL A 15 1.58 -0.62 8.67
N VAL A 16 2.04 -0.66 9.91
CA VAL A 16 1.20 -0.44 11.09
C VAL A 16 0.63 0.98 11.11
N ALA A 17 1.47 1.99 10.83
CA ALA A 17 1.02 3.37 10.74
C ALA A 17 -0.01 3.54 9.63
N SER A 18 0.19 2.94 8.45
CA SER A 18 -0.77 3.03 7.33
C SER A 18 -2.11 2.42 7.69
N ASN A 19 -2.12 1.28 8.38
CA ASN A 19 -3.35 0.63 8.87
C ASN A 19 -4.12 1.47 9.91
N ILE A 20 -3.42 2.27 10.72
CA ILE A 20 -4.05 3.20 11.66
C ILE A 20 -4.53 4.46 10.92
N LEU A 21 -3.67 5.00 10.05
CA LEU A 21 -3.89 6.26 9.36
C LEU A 21 -5.00 6.19 8.29
N VAL A 22 -5.32 5.00 7.79
CA VAL A 22 -6.40 4.80 6.80
C VAL A 22 -7.78 5.20 7.35
N GLN A 23 -7.96 5.22 8.67
CA GLN A 23 -9.24 5.58 9.30
C GLN A 23 -9.48 7.10 9.33
N PHE A 24 -8.45 7.91 9.10
CA PHE A 24 -8.56 9.36 9.14
C PHE A 24 -8.75 9.91 7.73
N LEU A 25 -9.99 10.25 7.41
CA LEU A 25 -10.40 10.86 6.15
C LEU A 25 -9.95 12.33 6.07
N ILE A 26 -9.55 12.74 4.87
CA ILE A 26 -9.23 14.13 4.52
C ILE A 26 -9.88 14.48 3.18
N LEU A 27 -9.88 15.78 2.85
CA LEU A 27 -10.37 16.29 1.56
C LEU A 27 -11.81 15.83 1.29
N ASP A 28 -12.70 16.06 2.26
CA ASP A 28 -14.12 15.68 2.22
C ASP A 28 -14.38 14.17 1.93
N GLY A 29 -13.47 13.31 2.39
CA GLY A 29 -13.59 11.85 2.25
C GLY A 29 -12.96 11.28 0.99
N LEU A 30 -12.30 12.10 0.17
CA LEU A 30 -11.64 11.65 -1.07
C LEU A 30 -10.34 10.89 -0.81
N LEU A 31 -9.67 11.12 0.32
CA LEU A 31 -8.38 10.51 0.66
C LEU A 31 -8.31 10.16 2.15
N THR A 32 -7.39 9.24 2.46
CA THR A 32 -7.03 8.92 3.85
C THR A 32 -5.58 9.28 4.10
N TRP A 33 -5.21 9.53 5.37
CA TRP A 33 -3.79 9.69 5.73
C TRP A 33 -2.95 8.45 5.40
N GLY A 34 -3.56 7.26 5.36
CA GLY A 34 -2.91 6.02 4.94
C GLY A 34 -2.33 6.08 3.52
N ALA A 35 -3.00 6.77 2.59
CA ALA A 35 -2.54 6.94 1.21
C ALA A 35 -1.20 7.69 1.10
N PHE A 36 -0.85 8.51 2.10
CA PHE A 36 0.43 9.22 2.15
C PHE A 36 1.54 8.42 2.85
N ALA A 37 1.19 7.61 3.83
CA ALA A 37 2.15 6.80 4.57
C ALA A 37 2.61 5.57 3.77
N TYR A 38 1.68 4.90 3.09
CA TYR A 38 1.94 3.63 2.43
C TYR A 38 3.00 3.68 1.32
N PRO A 39 3.09 4.72 0.47
CA PRO A 39 4.10 4.78 -0.59
C PRO A 39 5.55 4.75 -0.09
N PHE A 40 5.79 5.12 1.17
CA PHE A 40 7.11 4.97 1.78
C PHE A 40 7.52 3.50 1.97
N ALA A 41 6.59 2.54 1.96
CA ALA A 41 6.91 1.12 1.98
C ALA A 41 7.70 0.70 0.73
N PHE A 42 7.32 1.20 -0.46
CA PHE A 42 8.07 0.97 -1.70
C PHE A 42 9.48 1.57 -1.62
N LEU A 43 9.63 2.78 -1.06
CA LEU A 43 10.95 3.37 -0.83
C LEU A 43 11.84 2.48 0.05
N VAL A 44 11.30 1.92 1.13
CA VAL A 44 12.05 0.99 1.99
C VAL A 44 12.45 -0.25 1.20
N THR A 45 11.53 -0.86 0.46
CA THR A 45 11.81 -2.04 -0.38
C THR A 45 12.90 -1.76 -1.41
N ASP A 46 12.81 -0.65 -2.14
CA ASP A 46 13.78 -0.23 -3.14
C ASP A 46 15.17 -0.03 -2.54
N LEU A 47 15.26 0.63 -1.38
CA LEU A 47 16.53 0.82 -0.66
C LEU A 47 17.11 -0.52 -0.24
N MET A 48 16.30 -1.41 0.32
CA MET A 48 16.75 -2.73 0.77
C MET A 48 17.21 -3.59 -0.41
N ASN A 49 16.53 -3.51 -1.54
CA ASN A 49 16.89 -4.24 -2.76
C ASN A 49 18.19 -3.70 -3.39
N ARG A 50 18.36 -2.38 -3.40
CA ARG A 50 19.58 -1.73 -3.89
C ARG A 50 20.78 -2.10 -3.02
N LEU A 51 20.66 -1.92 -1.71
CA LEU A 51 21.77 -2.03 -0.75
C LEU A 51 22.14 -3.49 -0.45
N TYR A 52 21.16 -4.39 -0.37
CA TYR A 52 21.37 -5.75 0.12
C TYR A 52 20.86 -6.85 -0.82
N GLY A 53 20.22 -6.46 -1.92
CA GLY A 53 19.74 -7.39 -2.95
C GLY A 53 18.36 -7.98 -2.69
N PRO A 54 17.81 -8.71 -3.69
CA PRO A 54 16.41 -9.14 -3.70
C PRO A 54 16.10 -10.21 -2.65
N LYS A 55 17.10 -10.99 -2.20
CA LYS A 55 16.91 -11.97 -1.12
C LYS A 55 16.62 -11.30 0.22
N ASP A 56 17.30 -10.20 0.51
CA ASP A 56 17.15 -9.50 1.78
C ASP A 56 15.97 -8.53 1.77
N ALA A 57 15.69 -7.89 0.64
CA ALA A 57 14.44 -7.12 0.45
C ALA A 57 13.20 -7.99 0.70
N ARG A 58 13.15 -9.22 0.18
CA ARG A 58 12.04 -10.16 0.43
C ARG A 58 11.83 -10.49 1.90
N LYS A 59 12.89 -10.59 2.71
CA LYS A 59 12.75 -10.81 4.16
C LYS A 59 12.11 -9.62 4.85
N VAL A 60 12.45 -8.40 4.44
CA VAL A 60 11.83 -7.17 4.95
C VAL A 60 10.34 -7.12 4.59
N ILE A 61 10.00 -7.48 3.35
CA ILE A 61 8.61 -7.58 2.90
C ILE A 61 7.85 -8.62 3.75
N TYR A 62 8.39 -9.81 3.95
CA TYR A 62 7.71 -10.84 4.75
C TYR A 62 7.52 -10.41 6.21
N ALA A 63 8.49 -9.71 6.80
CA ALA A 63 8.33 -9.17 8.15
C ALA A 63 7.23 -8.09 8.21
N GLY A 64 7.20 -7.18 7.22
CA GLY A 64 6.13 -6.19 7.07
C GLY A 64 4.76 -6.83 6.86
N PHE A 65 4.69 -7.88 6.04
CA PHE A 65 3.48 -8.64 5.78
C PHE A 65 2.93 -9.30 7.04
N VAL A 66 3.78 -9.96 7.83
CA VAL A 66 3.38 -10.55 9.11
C VAL A 66 2.91 -9.46 10.09
N ALA A 67 3.62 -8.35 10.20
CA ALA A 67 3.21 -7.22 11.03
C ALA A 67 1.85 -6.65 10.59
N GLY A 68 1.64 -6.52 9.28
CA GLY A 68 0.38 -6.08 8.68
C GLY A 68 -0.77 -7.02 9.00
N ILE A 69 -0.60 -8.34 8.81
CA ILE A 69 -1.61 -9.33 9.17
C ILE A 69 -1.97 -9.25 10.65
N ILE A 70 -0.98 -9.21 11.53
CA ILE A 70 -1.23 -9.13 12.99
C ILE A 70 -2.01 -7.86 13.31
N CYS A 71 -1.60 -6.72 12.75
CA CYS A 71 -2.27 -5.44 12.94
C CYS A 71 -3.71 -5.45 12.42
N SER A 72 -3.95 -5.99 11.23
CA SER A 72 -5.29 -6.11 10.65
C SER A 72 -6.17 -7.08 11.42
N LEU A 73 -5.64 -8.23 11.87
CA LEU A 73 -6.39 -9.18 12.71
C LEU A 73 -6.79 -8.53 14.04
N ILE A 74 -5.89 -7.79 14.69
CA ILE A 74 -6.25 -7.02 15.89
C ILE A 74 -7.32 -5.97 15.56
N GLY A 75 -7.17 -5.26 14.44
CA GLY A 75 -8.15 -4.28 13.97
C GLY A 75 -9.55 -4.85 13.73
N THR A 76 -9.66 -6.09 13.24
CA THR A 76 -10.97 -6.76 13.08
C THR A 76 -11.68 -7.04 14.42
N GLN A 77 -10.95 -7.12 15.53
CA GLN A 77 -11.51 -7.35 16.86
C GLN A 77 -11.85 -6.05 17.61
N ILE A 78 -11.32 -4.91 17.15
CA ILE A 78 -11.59 -3.62 17.76
C ILE A 78 -12.84 -3.04 17.10
N MET A 79 -13.91 -2.90 17.88
CA MET A 79 -15.14 -2.27 17.42
C MET A 79 -15.09 -0.76 17.64
N LEU A 80 -15.33 0.01 16.58
CA LEU A 80 -15.47 1.46 16.61
C LEU A 80 -16.94 1.84 16.54
N GLN A 81 -17.28 2.98 17.13
CA GLN A 81 -18.61 3.58 17.04
C GLN A 81 -18.56 4.81 16.15
N GLY A 82 -19.45 4.89 15.17
CA GLY A 82 -19.60 6.04 14.29
C GLY A 82 -21.03 6.13 13.77
N GLU A 83 -21.59 7.33 13.75
CA GLU A 83 -22.94 7.63 13.25
C GLU A 83 -24.06 6.69 13.77
N GLY A 84 -23.95 6.23 15.01
CA GLY A 84 -24.93 5.34 15.64
C GLY A 84 -24.77 3.85 15.33
N PHE A 85 -23.75 3.47 14.55
CA PHE A 85 -23.42 2.09 14.22
C PHE A 85 -22.10 1.65 14.86
N THR A 86 -21.97 0.35 15.08
CA THR A 86 -20.73 -0.28 15.55
C THR A 86 -20.15 -1.13 14.43
N TYR A 87 -18.88 -0.91 14.09
CA TYR A 87 -18.20 -1.60 12.99
C TYR A 87 -16.74 -1.92 13.37
N PRO A 88 -16.12 -2.96 12.77
CA PRO A 88 -14.72 -3.26 13.02
C PRO A 88 -13.79 -2.15 12.52
N ALA A 89 -12.71 -1.90 13.26
CA ALA A 89 -11.69 -0.93 12.88
C ALA A 89 -11.00 -1.29 11.55
N VAL A 90 -10.99 -2.58 11.20
CA VAL A 90 -10.55 -3.08 9.89
C VAL A 90 -11.56 -4.12 9.40
N ALA A 91 -12.24 -3.83 8.28
CA ALA A 91 -13.15 -4.77 7.66
C ALA A 91 -12.40 -6.02 7.13
N LEU A 92 -13.04 -7.19 7.18
CA LEU A 92 -12.40 -8.45 6.79
C LEU A 92 -11.90 -8.42 5.33
N ARG A 93 -12.72 -7.88 4.42
CA ARG A 93 -12.38 -7.72 2.99
C ARG A 93 -11.20 -6.79 2.78
N VAL A 94 -11.09 -5.74 3.61
CA VAL A 94 -9.98 -4.79 3.59
C VAL A 94 -8.69 -5.45 4.08
N ALA A 95 -8.76 -6.26 5.15
CA ALA A 95 -7.61 -7.01 5.66
C ALA A 95 -7.06 -8.03 4.63
N VAL A 96 -7.93 -8.78 3.96
CA VAL A 96 -7.52 -9.77 2.96
C VAL A 96 -7.01 -9.08 1.69
N GLY A 97 -7.67 -8.01 1.25
CA GLY A 97 -7.23 -7.22 0.11
C GLY A 97 -5.87 -6.58 0.35
N SER A 98 -5.64 -5.96 1.50
CA SER A 98 -4.37 -5.30 1.82
C SER A 98 -3.22 -6.29 1.93
N ALA A 99 -3.42 -7.43 2.59
CA ALA A 99 -2.42 -8.49 2.69
C ALA A 99 -2.03 -9.02 1.29
N THR A 100 -3.03 -9.30 0.46
CA THR A 100 -2.81 -9.84 -0.90
C THR A 100 -2.12 -8.82 -1.80
N ALA A 101 -2.60 -7.57 -1.81
CA ALA A 101 -2.05 -6.48 -2.59
C ALA A 101 -0.60 -6.19 -2.19
N PHE A 102 -0.33 -6.01 -0.89
CA PHE A 102 1.00 -5.75 -0.37
C PHE A 102 1.99 -6.84 -0.80
N LEU A 103 1.65 -8.11 -0.57
CA LEU A 103 2.57 -9.21 -0.86
C LEU A 103 2.90 -9.29 -2.35
N ILE A 104 1.88 -9.24 -3.22
CA ILE A 104 2.07 -9.36 -4.67
C ILE A 104 2.82 -8.13 -5.21
N ALA A 105 2.37 -6.93 -4.86
CA ALA A 105 2.95 -5.69 -5.35
C ALA A 105 4.41 -5.53 -4.93
N GLN A 106 4.74 -5.79 -3.66
CA GLN A 106 6.11 -5.67 -3.16
C GLN A 106 7.05 -6.73 -3.77
N LEU A 107 6.56 -7.96 -4.02
CA LEU A 107 7.37 -8.98 -4.68
C LEU A 107 7.62 -8.66 -6.16
N VAL A 108 6.61 -8.14 -6.86
CA VAL A 108 6.75 -7.68 -8.26
C VAL A 108 7.69 -6.47 -8.32
N ASP A 109 7.56 -5.52 -7.39
CA ASP A 109 8.46 -4.38 -7.27
C ASP A 109 9.91 -4.84 -7.14
N VAL A 110 10.22 -5.74 -6.20
CA VAL A 110 11.58 -6.30 -6.05
C VAL A 110 12.07 -6.96 -7.33
N PHE A 111 11.22 -7.71 -8.02
CA PHE A 111 11.56 -8.40 -9.26
C PHE A 111 11.88 -7.42 -10.39
N VAL A 112 11.01 -6.43 -10.62
CA VAL A 112 11.20 -5.41 -11.67
C VAL A 112 12.42 -4.56 -11.35
N PHE A 113 12.57 -4.12 -10.10
CA PHE A 113 13.70 -3.34 -9.65
C PHE A 113 15.01 -4.08 -9.89
N ASP A 114 15.11 -5.34 -9.46
CA ASP A 114 16.34 -6.13 -9.60
C ASP A 114 16.71 -6.35 -11.07
N LYS A 115 15.71 -6.48 -11.95
CA LYS A 115 15.94 -6.58 -13.40
C LYS A 115 16.49 -5.28 -14.01
N LEU A 116 16.10 -4.13 -13.46
CA LEU A 116 16.51 -2.80 -13.94
C LEU A 116 17.67 -2.19 -13.14
N ARG A 117 18.18 -2.90 -12.12
CA ARG A 117 19.16 -2.35 -11.16
C ARG A 117 20.47 -1.89 -11.81
N SER A 118 20.89 -2.48 -12.92
CA SER A 118 22.15 -2.12 -13.59
C SER A 118 22.05 -0.84 -14.43
N GLY A 119 20.84 -0.30 -14.62
CA GLY A 119 20.64 0.97 -15.29
C GLY A 119 20.86 2.16 -14.35
N THR A 120 20.54 3.36 -14.87
CA THR A 120 20.62 4.61 -14.12
C THR A 120 19.87 4.52 -12.79
N TRP A 121 20.45 5.10 -11.74
CA TRP A 121 19.98 5.03 -10.35
C TRP A 121 18.47 5.22 -10.13
N TRP A 122 17.80 6.06 -10.93
CA TRP A 122 16.37 6.39 -10.81
C TRP A 122 15.45 5.45 -11.58
N LYS A 123 15.94 4.74 -12.60
CA LYS A 123 15.08 3.92 -13.49
C LYS A 123 14.45 2.75 -12.74
N ALA A 124 15.28 2.01 -11.99
CA ALA A 124 14.82 0.88 -11.22
C ALA A 124 13.73 1.27 -10.20
N PRO A 125 13.95 2.21 -9.24
CA PRO A 125 12.93 2.57 -8.25
C PRO A 125 11.68 3.20 -8.87
N LEU A 126 11.83 4.01 -9.93
CA LEU A 126 10.68 4.64 -10.58
C LEU A 126 9.77 3.60 -11.25
N VAL A 127 10.35 2.73 -12.09
CA VAL A 127 9.57 1.78 -12.89
C VAL A 127 8.99 0.67 -12.00
N SER A 128 9.76 0.17 -11.03
CA SER A 128 9.27 -0.84 -10.10
C SER A 128 8.13 -0.31 -9.25
N SER A 129 8.27 0.89 -8.67
CA SER A 129 7.24 1.49 -7.85
C SER A 129 5.98 1.87 -8.63
N ILE A 130 6.09 2.32 -9.90
CA ILE A 130 4.90 2.58 -10.74
C ILE A 130 4.13 1.29 -11.00
N ILE A 131 4.81 0.21 -11.38
CA ILE A 131 4.16 -1.09 -11.66
C ILE A 131 3.59 -1.68 -10.36
N GLY A 132 4.39 -1.65 -9.29
CA GLY A 132 4.02 -2.14 -7.97
C GLY A 132 2.80 -1.41 -7.41
N SER A 133 2.78 -0.08 -7.45
CA SER A 133 1.64 0.73 -6.97
C SER A 133 0.37 0.54 -7.81
N ALA A 134 0.49 0.36 -9.13
CA ALA A 134 -0.64 0.04 -9.99
C ALA A 134 -1.24 -1.33 -9.65
N LEU A 135 -0.39 -2.36 -9.47
CA LEU A 135 -0.84 -3.69 -9.06
C LEU A 135 -1.45 -3.69 -7.66
N ASP A 136 -0.81 -3.00 -6.71
CA ASP A 136 -1.29 -2.84 -5.35
C ASP A 136 -2.71 -2.27 -5.34
N THR A 137 -2.91 -1.14 -6.02
CA THR A 137 -4.22 -0.48 -6.12
C THR A 137 -5.26 -1.39 -6.78
N ALA A 138 -4.91 -2.00 -7.91
CA ALA A 138 -5.84 -2.86 -8.65
C ALA A 138 -6.28 -4.06 -7.80
N ILE A 139 -5.34 -4.74 -7.13
CA ILE A 139 -5.61 -5.91 -6.30
C ILE A 139 -6.38 -5.50 -5.03
N PHE A 140 -5.92 -4.45 -4.34
CA PHE A 140 -6.52 -3.99 -3.10
C PHE A 140 -7.98 -3.60 -3.31
N PHE A 141 -8.25 -2.66 -4.21
CA PHE A 141 -9.61 -2.18 -4.42
C PHE A 141 -10.53 -3.25 -5.00
N SER A 142 -10.03 -4.13 -5.88
CA SER A 142 -10.82 -5.23 -6.40
C SER A 142 -11.23 -6.21 -5.31
N ILE A 143 -10.29 -6.68 -4.48
CA ILE A 143 -10.59 -7.65 -3.43
C ILE A 143 -11.44 -7.01 -2.32
N SER A 144 -11.08 -5.81 -1.89
CA SER A 144 -11.73 -5.15 -0.76
C SER A 144 -13.13 -4.67 -1.09
N PHE A 145 -13.36 -4.10 -2.29
CA PHE A 145 -14.59 -3.36 -2.58
C PHE A 145 -15.35 -3.82 -3.83
N SER A 146 -14.85 -4.76 -4.65
CA SER A 146 -15.64 -5.21 -5.81
C SER A 146 -16.82 -6.09 -5.42
N GLN A 147 -18.02 -5.78 -5.93
CA GLN A 147 -19.22 -6.61 -5.79
C GLN A 147 -19.12 -7.95 -6.54
N SER A 148 -18.19 -8.09 -7.49
CA SER A 148 -18.00 -9.34 -8.24
C SER A 148 -17.39 -10.48 -7.41
N ILE A 149 -16.82 -10.17 -6.24
CA ILE A 149 -16.19 -11.15 -5.35
C ILE A 149 -17.14 -11.43 -4.18
N GLN A 150 -17.75 -12.62 -4.20
CA GLN A 150 -18.79 -13.04 -3.25
C GLN A 150 -18.30 -14.03 -2.19
N VAL A 151 -16.98 -14.27 -2.10
CA VAL A 151 -16.40 -15.31 -1.23
C VAL A 151 -16.43 -14.97 0.27
N PHE A 152 -16.66 -13.71 0.63
CA PHE A 152 -16.56 -13.23 2.02
C PHE A 152 -17.87 -13.31 2.82
N GLY A 153 -19.01 -13.46 2.14
CA GLY A 153 -20.33 -13.54 2.76
C GLY A 153 -20.93 -12.18 3.15
N GLU A 154 -22.23 -12.19 3.46
CA GLU A 154 -23.04 -10.98 3.65
C GLU A 154 -22.54 -10.06 4.78
N ASN A 155 -22.10 -10.62 5.91
CA ASN A 155 -21.62 -9.83 7.04
C ASN A 155 -20.40 -8.97 6.66
N ALA A 156 -19.43 -9.55 5.94
CA ALA A 156 -18.23 -8.85 5.51
C ALA A 156 -18.51 -7.84 4.38
N ASP A 157 -19.55 -8.10 3.59
CA ASP A 157 -20.04 -7.19 2.54
C ASP A 157 -20.71 -5.95 3.13
N MET A 158 -21.50 -6.12 4.21
CA MET A 158 -22.13 -5.02 4.92
C MET A 158 -21.10 -4.03 5.52
N GLU A 159 -19.91 -4.48 5.90
CA GLU A 159 -18.83 -3.62 6.42
C GLU A 159 -18.29 -2.62 5.38
N ILE A 160 -18.46 -2.91 4.08
CA ILE A 160 -17.87 -2.12 2.98
C ILE A 160 -18.89 -1.63 1.95
N ASN A 161 -20.19 -1.86 2.20
CA ASN A 161 -21.27 -1.56 1.25
C ASN A 161 -21.37 -0.06 0.88
N TRP A 162 -20.93 0.83 1.77
CA TRP A 162 -20.82 2.27 1.53
C TRP A 162 -19.97 2.58 0.30
N ALA A 163 -18.99 1.73 -0.03
CA ALA A 163 -18.12 1.91 -1.17
C ALA A 163 -18.78 1.51 -2.51
N TRP A 164 -19.96 0.90 -2.46
CA TRP A 164 -20.74 0.47 -3.63
C TRP A 164 -21.75 1.51 -4.11
N GLU A 165 -21.93 2.59 -3.34
CA GLU A 165 -22.82 3.67 -3.72
C GLU A 165 -22.44 4.24 -5.08
N ALA A 166 -23.43 4.38 -5.96
CA ALA A 166 -23.25 4.97 -7.27
C ALA A 166 -23.04 6.47 -7.11
N THR A 167 -21.84 6.94 -7.45
CA THR A 167 -21.45 8.35 -7.36
C THR A 167 -20.80 8.79 -8.67
N PRO A 168 -20.87 10.09 -9.02
CA PRO A 168 -20.17 10.60 -10.20
C PRO A 168 -18.66 10.33 -10.08
N LEU A 169 -18.09 9.67 -11.09
CA LEU A 169 -16.66 9.36 -11.14
C LEU A 169 -15.83 10.65 -11.00
N LEU A 170 -14.91 10.72 -10.03
CA LEU A 170 -14.12 11.93 -9.76
C LEU A 170 -14.99 13.21 -9.61
N LEU A 171 -16.18 13.08 -9.01
CA LEU A 171 -17.16 14.15 -8.78
C LEU A 171 -17.82 14.76 -10.03
N THR A 172 -17.38 14.41 -11.24
CA THR A 172 -17.80 15.09 -12.48
C THR A 172 -18.06 14.17 -13.67
N GLY A 173 -17.65 12.90 -13.58
CA GLY A 173 -17.79 11.89 -14.62
C GLY A 173 -19.07 11.05 -14.51
N PRO A 174 -19.19 9.96 -15.29
CA PRO A 174 -20.35 9.08 -15.25
C PRO A 174 -20.47 8.38 -13.89
N ASP A 175 -21.68 7.94 -13.55
CA ASP A 175 -21.91 7.20 -12.31
C ASP A 175 -21.14 5.87 -12.30
N ALA A 176 -20.40 5.66 -11.22
CA ALA A 176 -19.66 4.44 -10.93
C ALA A 176 -19.71 4.15 -9.43
N PRO A 177 -19.42 2.91 -8.98
CA PRO A 177 -19.25 2.63 -7.56
C PRO A 177 -18.16 3.54 -6.96
N LEU A 178 -18.44 4.12 -5.78
CA LEU A 178 -17.53 5.05 -5.09
C LEU A 178 -16.09 4.54 -4.98
N TRP A 179 -15.91 3.24 -4.74
CA TRP A 179 -14.57 2.64 -4.63
C TRP A 179 -13.71 2.82 -5.89
N VAL A 180 -14.31 2.99 -7.08
CA VAL A 180 -13.58 3.25 -8.33
C VAL A 180 -12.92 4.63 -8.29
N THR A 181 -13.65 5.64 -7.81
CA THR A 181 -13.10 6.99 -7.59
C THR A 181 -11.98 6.95 -6.57
N LEU A 182 -12.16 6.22 -5.46
CA LEU A 182 -11.14 6.05 -4.43
C LEU A 182 -9.88 5.38 -4.98
N ALA A 183 -10.04 4.33 -5.81
CA ALA A 183 -8.93 3.61 -6.44
C ALA A 183 -8.11 4.52 -7.36
N LEU A 184 -8.77 5.30 -8.21
CA LEU A 184 -8.09 6.22 -9.12
C LEU A 184 -7.35 7.32 -8.35
N THR A 185 -8.01 7.89 -7.35
CA THR A 185 -7.43 8.97 -6.55
C THR A 185 -6.23 8.49 -5.74
N ASP A 186 -6.34 7.31 -5.11
CA ASP A 186 -5.23 6.64 -4.42
C ASP A 186 -4.05 6.38 -5.36
N TRP A 187 -4.31 5.87 -6.57
CA TRP A 187 -3.26 5.64 -7.56
C TRP A 187 -2.56 6.93 -8.00
N CYS A 188 -3.32 8.00 -8.25
CA CYS A 188 -2.75 9.31 -8.59
C CYS A 188 -1.83 9.84 -7.48
N VAL A 189 -2.23 9.70 -6.21
CA VAL A 189 -1.40 10.08 -5.07
C VAL A 189 -0.13 9.22 -5.00
N LYS A 190 -0.25 7.90 -5.21
CA LYS A 190 0.91 6.99 -5.29
C LYS A 190 1.89 7.44 -6.38
N LEU A 191 1.42 7.76 -7.59
CA LEU A 191 2.30 8.22 -8.68
C LEU A 191 3.06 9.50 -8.32
N ALA A 192 2.38 10.47 -7.69
CA ALA A 192 3.03 11.69 -7.23
C ALA A 192 4.09 11.39 -6.15
N LEU A 193 3.77 10.51 -5.20
CA LEU A 193 4.67 10.14 -4.12
C LEU A 193 5.86 9.31 -4.59
N VAL A 194 5.70 8.48 -5.63
CA VAL A 194 6.84 7.76 -6.26
C VAL A 194 7.86 8.76 -6.79
N LEU A 195 7.43 9.83 -7.45
CA LEU A 195 8.34 10.87 -7.94
C LEU A 195 9.05 11.59 -6.79
N ILE A 196 8.32 11.90 -5.71
CA ILE A 196 8.88 12.52 -4.51
C ILE A 196 9.90 11.59 -3.84
N ALA A 197 9.60 10.29 -3.75
CA ALA A 197 10.44 9.28 -3.11
C ALA A 197 11.81 9.09 -3.79
N LEU A 198 11.97 9.47 -5.06
CA LEU A 198 13.27 9.47 -5.73
C LEU A 198 14.28 10.39 -5.04
N VAL A 199 13.83 11.48 -4.41
CA VAL A 199 14.70 12.43 -3.70
C VAL A 199 15.36 11.79 -2.48
N PRO A 200 14.62 11.30 -1.46
CA PRO A 200 15.24 10.63 -0.32
C PRO A 200 15.99 9.37 -0.73
N PHE A 201 15.51 8.62 -1.73
CA PHE A 201 16.23 7.48 -2.29
C PHE A 201 17.66 7.87 -2.74
N ARG A 202 17.78 8.93 -3.55
CA ARG A 202 19.08 9.41 -4.04
C ARG A 202 19.98 9.90 -2.91
N ILE A 203 19.42 10.62 -1.94
CA ILE A 203 20.18 11.17 -0.80
C ILE A 203 20.77 10.04 0.04
N ILE A 204 19.98 9.00 0.33
CA ILE A 204 20.41 7.87 1.15
C ILE A 204 21.52 7.08 0.46
N LEU A 205 21.38 6.78 -0.84
CA LEU A 205 22.42 6.06 -1.59
C LEU A 205 23.76 6.82 -1.61
N ARG A 206 23.72 8.14 -1.82
CA ARG A 206 24.93 8.98 -1.79
C ARG A 206 25.62 8.97 -0.45
N ARG A 207 24.87 9.00 0.66
CA ARG A 207 25.44 8.95 2.02
C ARG A 207 26.08 7.61 2.35
N LEU A 208 25.57 6.53 1.76
CA LEU A 208 26.06 5.17 1.99
C LEU A 208 27.17 4.75 1.01
N HIS A 209 27.73 5.68 0.23
CA HIS A 209 28.83 5.44 -0.74
C HIS A 209 28.61 4.23 -1.65
N THR A 210 27.37 3.93 -2.00
CA THR A 210 27.08 2.90 -3.00
C THR A 210 27.26 3.53 -4.38
N ASP A 211 28.17 2.99 -5.20
CA ASP A 211 28.52 3.56 -6.50
C ASP A 211 27.26 3.79 -7.35
N VAL A 212 26.96 5.08 -7.56
CA VAL A 212 25.84 5.56 -8.36
C VAL A 212 26.35 5.64 -9.80
N VAL A 213 26.40 4.51 -10.50
CA VAL A 213 26.61 4.47 -11.96
C VAL A 213 25.30 4.74 -12.69
#